data_AF-A0A2R5L240-F1
#
_entry.id   AF-A0A2R5L240-F1
#
_cell.length_a   1.000
_cell.length_b   1.000
_cell.length_c   1.000
_cell.angle_alpha   90.00
_cell.angle_beta   90.00
_cell.angle_gamma   90.00
#
_symmetry.space_group_name_H-M   'P 1'
#
loop_
_entity.id
_entity.type
_entity.pdbx_description
1 polymer ?
#
loop_
_entity_poly.entity_id
_entity_poly.type
_entity_poly.pdbx_seq_one_letter_code
_entity_poly.pdbx_strand_id
1 'polypeptide(L)'
;MLVPAFTVNLNQKLLAGRVTIGRYDGIHACLTASTTRDKVLIHNPHQQLGSTGGRMSLSSSSSDVVLLNINQSVTSLAAGSLATASLSAGRTADTLVVCTPTNVLAYDVQNNADVFYKEVADGGTSVTVGRLWKHP
;
A
#
# COMPACT_ATOMS: atom_id res chain seq x y z
N MET A 1 -5.86 19.46 -26.94
CA MET A 1 -6.43 19.42 -25.58
C MET A 1 -6.37 17.98 -25.10
N LEU A 2 -5.82 17.69 -23.91
CA LEU A 2 -5.79 16.33 -23.39
C LEU A 2 -7.16 15.99 -22.77
N VAL A 3 -7.69 14.81 -23.08
CA VAL A 3 -8.93 14.28 -22.49
C VAL A 3 -8.54 13.12 -21.56
N PRO A 4 -9.12 13.01 -20.35
CA PRO A 4 -8.85 11.88 -19.46
C PRO A 4 -9.19 10.56 -20.15
N ALA A 5 -8.26 9.60 -20.14
CA ALA A 5 -8.50 8.26 -20.69
C ALA A 5 -9.54 7.48 -19.86
N PHE A 6 -9.64 7.77 -18.56
CA PHE A 6 -10.64 7.22 -17.66
C PHE A 6 -10.91 8.18 -16.49
N THR A 7 -12.02 7.95 -15.79
CA THR A 7 -12.37 8.62 -14.54
C THR A 7 -12.98 7.59 -13.60
N VAL A 8 -12.52 7.56 -12.35
CA VAL A 8 -13.01 6.63 -11.33
C VAL A 8 -13.36 7.41 -10.05
N ASN A 9 -14.49 7.06 -9.44
CA ASN A 9 -14.89 7.58 -8.14
C ASN A 9 -14.73 6.49 -7.08
N LEU A 10 -13.80 6.70 -6.14
CA LEU A 10 -13.48 5.73 -5.09
C LEU A 10 -14.40 5.83 -3.87
N ASN A 11 -15.29 6.83 -3.82
CA ASN A 11 -16.20 7.09 -2.70
C ASN A 11 -15.49 7.19 -1.32
N GLN A 12 -14.25 7.66 -1.31
CA GLN A 12 -13.44 7.85 -0.10
C GLN A 12 -12.73 9.22 -0.14
N LYS A 13 -12.62 9.88 1.01
CA LYS A 13 -11.81 11.11 1.14
C LYS A 13 -10.35 10.73 1.31
N LEU A 14 -9.53 11.12 0.33
CA LEU A 14 -8.09 10.84 0.29
C LEU A 14 -7.29 11.96 0.97
N LEU A 15 -6.17 11.59 1.59
CA LEU A 15 -5.23 12.54 2.15
C LEU A 15 -4.16 12.91 1.11
N ALA A 16 -3.90 14.21 0.97
CA ALA A 16 -2.90 14.73 0.05
C ALA A 16 -1.50 14.21 0.40
N GLY A 17 -0.68 13.92 -0.62
CA GLY A 17 0.68 13.42 -0.44
C GLY A 17 0.79 11.98 0.10
N ARG A 18 -0.32 11.27 0.26
CA ARG A 18 -0.38 9.90 0.80
C ARG A 18 -1.03 8.95 -0.21
N VAL A 19 -0.43 8.90 -1.40
CA VAL A 19 -0.88 8.10 -2.53
C VAL A 19 0.34 7.43 -3.17
N THR A 20 0.20 6.17 -3.55
CA THR A 20 1.23 5.41 -4.27
C THR A 20 0.57 4.44 -5.26
N ILE A 21 1.36 3.91 -6.18
CA ILE A 21 0.96 2.83 -7.09
C ILE A 21 1.90 1.67 -6.83
N GLY A 22 1.34 0.47 -6.64
CA GLY A 22 2.11 -0.75 -6.39
C GLY A 22 1.57 -1.94 -7.18
N ARG A 23 2.46 -2.83 -7.58
CA ARG A 23 2.11 -4.13 -8.19
C ARG A 23 2.21 -5.22 -7.15
N TYR A 24 1.16 -5.36 -6.36
CA TYR A 24 1.18 -6.27 -5.21
C TYR A 24 1.20 -7.75 -5.63
N ASP A 25 0.52 -8.11 -6.72
CA ASP A 25 0.63 -9.45 -7.35
C ASP A 25 1.87 -9.60 -8.26
N GLY A 26 2.66 -8.54 -8.41
CA GLY A 26 3.78 -8.44 -9.34
C GLY A 26 3.40 -8.10 -10.78
N ILE A 27 2.11 -7.98 -11.12
CA ILE A 27 1.62 -7.79 -12.50
C ILE A 27 0.72 -6.56 -12.62
N HIS A 28 -0.36 -6.48 -11.85
CA HIS A 28 -1.39 -5.46 -11.97
C HIS A 28 -1.11 -4.25 -11.08
N ALA A 29 -1.11 -3.06 -11.68
CA ALA A 29 -0.95 -1.82 -10.95
C ALA A 29 -2.21 -1.51 -10.13
N CYS A 30 -2.01 -1.35 -8.82
CA CYS A 30 -3.06 -0.99 -7.88
C CYS A 30 -2.84 0.43 -7.38
N LEU A 31 -3.91 1.22 -7.30
CA LEU A 31 -3.87 2.54 -6.67
C LEU A 31 -3.99 2.36 -5.17
N THR A 32 -3.09 2.93 -4.40
CA THR A 32 -3.11 2.86 -2.94
C THR A 32 -3.06 4.26 -2.35
N ALA A 33 -3.93 4.53 -1.38
CA ALA A 33 -4.00 5.86 -0.79
C ALA A 33 -4.48 5.81 0.66
N SER A 34 -4.06 6.78 1.46
CA SER A 34 -4.56 6.96 2.82
C SER A 34 -5.89 7.72 2.81
N THR A 35 -6.82 7.29 3.65
CA THR A 35 -8.11 7.95 3.88
C THR A 35 -8.09 8.80 5.14
N THR A 36 -9.03 9.73 5.27
CA THR A 36 -9.25 10.52 6.50
C THR A 36 -9.74 9.69 7.71
N ARG A 37 -9.89 8.36 7.57
CA ARG A 37 -10.39 7.45 8.62
C ARG A 37 -9.28 6.51 9.12
N ASP A 38 -8.01 6.89 8.97
CA ASP A 38 -6.85 6.11 9.38
C ASP A 38 -6.78 4.70 8.75
N LYS A 39 -7.38 4.58 7.55
CA LYS A 39 -7.32 3.40 6.70
C LYS A 39 -6.51 3.68 5.46
N VAL A 40 -5.87 2.64 4.92
CA VAL A 40 -5.26 2.67 3.59
C VAL A 40 -6.19 1.94 2.64
N LEU A 41 -6.66 2.62 1.59
CA LEU A 41 -7.38 1.94 0.52
C LEU A 41 -6.41 1.38 -0.52
N ILE A 42 -6.83 0.28 -1.13
CA ILE A 42 -6.19 -0.32 -2.29
C ILE A 42 -7.29 -0.57 -3.31
N HIS A 43 -7.20 0.12 -4.44
CA HIS A 43 -8.08 -0.07 -5.58
C HIS A 43 -7.37 -0.90 -6.64
N ASN A 44 -7.94 -2.05 -6.96
CA ASN A 44 -7.47 -2.95 -8.01
C ASN A 44 -8.63 -3.27 -8.96
N PRO A 45 -8.62 -2.74 -10.20
CA PRO A 45 -9.70 -2.99 -11.17
C PRO A 45 -9.62 -4.38 -11.82
N HIS A 46 -8.52 -5.12 -11.64
CA HIS A 46 -8.28 -6.40 -12.32
C HIS A 46 -8.65 -7.61 -11.46
N GLN A 47 -8.48 -7.51 -10.14
CA GLN A 47 -8.66 -8.63 -9.23
C GLN A 47 -9.13 -8.14 -7.86
N GLN A 48 -10.01 -8.92 -7.24
CA GLN A 48 -10.30 -8.73 -5.82
C GLN A 48 -9.09 -9.21 -5.02
N LEU A 49 -8.49 -8.28 -4.28
CA LEU A 49 -7.38 -8.56 -3.40
C LEU A 49 -7.88 -9.26 -2.12
N GLY A 50 -7.72 -10.59 -2.08
CA GLY A 50 -7.50 -11.38 -0.87
C GLY A 50 -8.67 -11.56 0.12
N SER A 51 -8.58 -12.65 0.89
CA SER A 51 -9.51 -13.10 1.93
C SER A 51 -9.73 -12.05 3.03
N THR A 52 -11.00 -11.83 3.41
CA THR A 52 -11.38 -11.00 4.56
C THR A 52 -10.73 -11.53 5.85
N GLY A 53 -9.92 -10.70 6.53
CA GLY A 53 -9.20 -11.10 7.75
C GLY A 53 -7.96 -10.23 7.99
N GLY A 54 -7.31 -10.38 9.14
CA GLY A 54 -6.10 -9.59 9.47
C GLY A 54 -6.37 -8.08 9.47
N ARG A 55 -5.54 -7.32 8.75
CA ARG A 55 -5.75 -5.87 8.57
C ARG A 55 -6.76 -5.54 7.46
N MET A 56 -7.12 -6.52 6.62
CA MET A 56 -7.81 -6.33 5.36
C MET A 56 -9.34 -6.45 5.50
N SER A 57 -10.07 -5.48 4.96
CA SER A 57 -11.54 -5.41 4.99
C SER A 57 -12.07 -4.93 3.65
N LEU A 58 -13.05 -5.63 3.07
CA LEU A 58 -13.68 -5.21 1.82
C LEU A 58 -14.44 -3.88 2.02
N SER A 59 -14.37 -2.99 1.04
CA SER A 59 -15.22 -1.81 1.02
C SER A 59 -16.66 -2.22 0.73
N SER A 60 -17.61 -1.76 1.54
CA SER A 60 -19.05 -1.99 1.30
C SER A 60 -19.57 -1.22 0.08
N SER A 61 -18.82 -0.23 -0.42
CA SER A 61 -19.23 0.63 -1.53
C SER A 61 -18.72 0.19 -2.90
N SER A 62 -17.70 -0.66 -2.98
CA SER A 62 -17.10 -1.11 -4.24
C SER A 62 -16.31 -2.40 -4.00
N SER A 63 -16.56 -3.41 -4.84
CA SER A 63 -15.88 -4.70 -4.82
C SER A 63 -14.38 -4.61 -5.11
N ASP A 64 -13.97 -3.54 -5.79
CA ASP A 64 -12.62 -3.38 -6.34
C ASP A 64 -11.74 -2.56 -5.40
N VAL A 65 -12.31 -2.14 -4.25
CA VAL A 65 -11.65 -1.37 -3.21
C VAL A 65 -11.57 -2.20 -1.94
N VAL A 66 -10.34 -2.36 -1.46
CA VAL A 66 -10.04 -3.00 -0.18
C VAL A 66 -9.46 -1.96 0.77
N LEU A 67 -9.82 -2.06 2.06
CA LEU A 67 -9.37 -1.16 3.11
C LEU A 67 -8.48 -1.92 4.10
N LEU A 68 -7.29 -1.40 4.35
CA LEU A 68 -6.39 -1.84 5.40
C LEU A 68 -6.59 -0.98 6.64
N ASN A 69 -6.85 -1.65 7.78
CA ASN A 69 -6.96 -1.01 9.08
C ASN A 69 -5.55 -0.88 9.69
N ILE A 70 -5.04 0.36 9.73
CA ILE A 70 -3.74 0.68 10.34
C ILE A 70 -3.90 1.02 11.82
N ASN A 71 -5.10 1.47 12.24
CA ASN A 71 -5.44 1.89 13.61
C ASN A 71 -4.58 3.05 14.13
N GLN A 72 -3.90 3.77 13.24
CA GLN A 72 -3.09 4.94 13.53
C GLN A 72 -3.10 5.86 12.30
N SER A 73 -2.85 7.15 12.53
CA SER A 73 -2.73 8.11 11.44
C SER A 73 -1.55 7.75 10.53
N VAL A 74 -1.83 7.60 9.25
CA VAL A 74 -0.81 7.30 8.24
C VAL A 74 -0.14 8.60 7.85
N THR A 75 1.18 8.73 8.00
CA THR A 75 1.93 9.96 7.68
C THR A 75 2.46 9.94 6.25
N SER A 76 2.96 8.80 5.79
CA SER A 76 3.48 8.60 4.42
C SER A 76 3.26 7.16 3.94
N LEU A 77 3.25 6.98 2.61
CA LEU A 77 3.09 5.69 1.93
C LEU A 77 4.14 5.55 0.84
N ALA A 78 4.67 4.35 0.67
CA ALA A 78 5.44 3.97 -0.52
C ALA A 78 5.13 2.53 -0.90
N ALA A 79 5.29 2.21 -2.18
CA ALA A 79 5.26 0.84 -2.66
C ALA A 79 6.56 0.57 -3.42
N GLY A 80 7.10 -0.63 -3.26
CA GLY A 80 8.26 -1.06 -4.01
C GLY A 80 8.75 -2.43 -3.61
N SER A 81 9.62 -3.01 -4.44
CA SER A 81 10.19 -4.32 -4.19
C SER A 81 11.19 -4.28 -3.02
N LEU A 82 10.85 -4.99 -1.94
CA LEU A 82 11.76 -5.24 -0.84
C LEU A 82 12.41 -6.62 -1.02
N ALA A 83 13.74 -6.68 -1.03
CA ALA A 83 14.49 -7.90 -1.36
C ALA A 83 14.11 -9.11 -0.47
N THR A 84 13.80 -8.87 0.80
CA THR A 84 13.39 -9.93 1.74
C THR A 84 12.05 -10.57 1.39
N ALA A 85 11.11 -9.83 0.78
CA ALA A 85 9.83 -10.34 0.32
C ALA A 85 9.92 -10.92 -1.11
N SER A 86 10.77 -10.34 -1.97
CA SER A 86 10.90 -10.75 -3.37
C SER A 86 11.73 -12.02 -3.58
N LEU A 87 12.71 -12.28 -2.68
CA LEU A 87 13.62 -13.43 -2.79
C LEU A 87 13.00 -14.76 -2.35
N SER A 88 12.01 -14.77 -1.46
CA SER A 88 11.42 -16.02 -0.94
C SER A 88 10.51 -16.73 -1.95
N ALA A 89 10.00 -16.01 -2.96
CA ALA A 89 9.02 -16.53 -3.90
C ALA A 89 9.41 -16.37 -5.39
N GLY A 90 10.61 -15.86 -5.70
CA GLY A 90 11.00 -15.54 -7.08
C GLY A 90 10.09 -14.52 -7.76
N ARG A 91 9.29 -13.77 -6.97
CA ARG A 91 8.28 -12.83 -7.45
C ARG A 91 8.74 -11.40 -7.26
N THR A 92 8.53 -10.58 -8.27
CA THR A 92 8.76 -9.13 -8.27
C THR A 92 7.53 -8.38 -7.73
N ALA A 93 6.96 -8.86 -6.63
CA ALA A 93 5.82 -8.21 -5.98
C ALA A 93 6.29 -7.00 -5.18
N ASP A 94 5.54 -5.91 -5.26
CA ASP A 94 5.79 -4.73 -4.43
C ASP A 94 5.28 -4.97 -3.00
N THR A 95 6.05 -4.51 -2.03
CA THR A 95 5.63 -4.44 -0.63
C THR A 95 5.09 -3.03 -0.37
N LEU A 96 3.95 -2.94 0.33
CA LEU A 96 3.40 -1.67 0.77
C LEU A 96 4.08 -1.24 2.08
N VAL A 97 4.71 -0.08 2.08
CA VAL A 97 5.28 0.53 3.29
C VAL A 97 4.37 1.64 3.78
N VAL A 98 3.93 1.52 5.03
CA VAL A 98 3.07 2.46 5.73
C VAL A 98 3.82 3.04 6.91
N CYS A 99 3.94 4.36 6.94
CA CYS A 99 4.52 5.06 8.07
C CYS A 99 3.41 5.70 8.91
N THR A 100 3.63 5.71 10.21
CA THR A 100 2.83 6.44 11.20
C THR A 100 3.75 7.36 12.01
N PRO A 101 3.22 8.19 12.94
CA PRO A 101 4.04 9.05 13.79
C PRO A 101 5.02 8.30 14.68
N THR A 102 4.84 6.99 14.89
CA THR A 102 5.66 6.20 15.81
C THR A 102 6.15 4.88 15.22
N ASN A 103 5.69 4.49 14.03
CA ASN A 103 5.93 3.16 13.47
C ASN A 103 6.16 3.18 11.96
N VAL A 104 6.88 2.17 11.48
CA VAL A 104 6.98 1.80 10.07
C VAL A 104 6.55 0.34 9.92
N LEU A 105 5.55 0.13 9.06
CA LEU A 105 5.00 -1.18 8.72
C LEU A 105 5.32 -1.48 7.26
N ALA A 106 5.94 -2.60 6.98
CA ALA A 106 5.96 -3.19 5.65
C ALA A 106 4.96 -4.33 5.57
N TYR A 107 4.10 -4.28 4.58
CA TYR A 107 2.93 -5.13 4.47
C TYR A 107 2.86 -5.79 3.09
N ASP A 108 2.73 -7.11 3.09
CA ASP A 108 2.45 -7.91 1.92
C ASP A 108 0.95 -7.97 1.71
N VAL A 109 0.48 -7.21 0.72
CA VAL A 109 -0.94 -7.06 0.40
C VAL A 109 -1.52 -8.37 -0.15
N GLN A 110 -0.75 -9.18 -0.88
CA GLN A 110 -1.26 -10.42 -1.47
C GLN A 110 -1.45 -11.50 -0.42
N ASN A 111 -0.48 -11.62 0.49
CA ASN A 111 -0.50 -12.63 1.53
C ASN A 111 -1.21 -12.16 2.81
N ASN A 112 -1.70 -10.91 2.84
CA ASN A 112 -2.33 -10.30 4.03
C ASN A 112 -1.45 -10.46 5.28
N ALA A 113 -0.16 -10.16 5.14
CA ALA A 113 0.84 -10.44 6.16
C ALA A 113 1.76 -9.25 6.42
N ASP A 114 2.10 -9.04 7.69
CA ASP A 114 3.12 -8.06 8.08
C ASP A 114 4.51 -8.64 7.74
N VAL A 115 5.24 -8.00 6.82
CA VAL A 115 6.63 -8.38 6.48
C VAL A 115 7.56 -7.97 7.61
N PHE A 116 7.40 -6.75 8.10
CA PHE A 116 7.99 -6.30 9.35
C PHE A 116 7.19 -5.15 9.95
N TYR A 117 7.31 -4.99 11.26
CA TYR A 117 6.79 -3.87 12.00
C TYR A 117 7.89 -3.33 12.91
N LYS A 118 8.20 -2.04 12.81
CA LYS A 118 9.29 -1.42 13.56
C LYS A 118 8.84 -0.09 14.14
N GLU A 119 9.03 0.07 15.45
CA GLU A 119 8.87 1.36 16.12
C GLU A 119 10.01 2.30 15.72
N VAL A 120 9.66 3.54 15.41
CA VAL A 120 10.57 4.62 15.04
C VAL A 120 10.18 5.84 15.86
N ALA A 121 11.00 6.22 16.84
CA ALA A 121 10.70 7.27 17.80
C ALA A 121 10.42 8.64 17.15
N ASP A 122 11.09 8.93 16.03
CA ASP A 122 10.95 10.18 15.29
C ASP A 122 9.81 10.16 14.25
N GLY A 123 9.16 9.00 14.07
CA GLY A 123 8.12 8.78 13.07
C GLY A 123 8.63 8.77 11.62
N GLY A 124 7.75 8.37 10.69
CA GLY A 124 8.05 8.35 9.25
C GLY A 124 7.29 9.43 8.48
N THR A 125 7.85 10.64 8.38
CA THR A 125 7.20 11.78 7.68
C THR A 125 7.22 11.65 6.15
N SER A 126 8.25 11.01 5.62
CA SER A 126 8.40 10.70 4.20
C SER A 126 9.13 9.37 4.06
N VAL A 127 8.77 8.59 3.05
CA VAL A 127 9.35 7.26 2.83
C VAL A 127 9.49 7.01 1.34
N THR A 128 10.60 6.39 0.96
CA THR A 128 10.85 5.90 -0.40
C THR A 128 11.44 4.50 -0.30
N VAL A 129 11.13 3.65 -1.28
CA VAL A 129 11.66 2.30 -1.38
C VAL A 129 12.51 2.23 -2.64
N GLY A 130 13.76 1.84 -2.47
CA GLY A 130 14.71 1.77 -3.58
C GLY A 130 16.04 1.16 -3.17
N ARG A 131 16.87 0.88 -4.18
CA ARG A 131 18.23 0.38 -3.96
C ARG A 131 19.18 1.56 -3.82
N LEU A 132 19.73 1.76 -2.62
CA LEU A 132 20.61 2.89 -2.33
C LEU A 132 21.99 2.76 -3.02
N TRP A 133 22.49 1.52 -3.18
CA TRP A 133 23.79 1.25 -3.79
C TRP A 133 23.80 -0.09 -4.56
N LYS A 134 24.55 -0.17 -5.66
CA LYS A 134 25.03 -1.42 -6.27
C LYS A 134 26.53 -1.46 -6.02
N HIS A 135 27.01 -2.38 -5.18
CA HIS A 135 28.44 -2.67 -5.15
C HIS A 135 28.79 -3.34 -6.51
N PRO A 136 29.87 -2.93 -7.19
CA PRO A 136 30.31 -3.55 -8.44
C PRO A 136 30.70 -5.01 -8.26
#